data_AF-A0A7Y3BWQ4-F1
#
_entry.id   AF-A0A7Y3BWQ4-F1
#
_cell.length_a   1.000
_cell.length_b   1.000
_cell.length_c   1.000
_cell.angle_alpha   90.00
_cell.angle_beta   90.00
_cell.angle_gamma   90.00
#
_symmetry.space_group_name_H-M   'P 1'
#
loop_
_entity.id
_entity.type
_entity.pdbx_description
1 polymer ?
#
loop_
_entity_poly.entity_id
_entity_poly.type
_entity_poly.pdbx_seq_one_letter_code
_entity_poly.pdbx_strand_id
1 'polypeptide(L)'
;VEELQPHVMTVFAAIDAVVDGDADAFDKLKVAANVMPNTAATLAGGIATQMPETFDGDPASAASDLRSLLTAQLQEHVYLAGIAVYSAVAAPDFFDAAAGTLDQNSQDLAASIASVYGDPAGEAFLALWRTHIGFFVDYTTARAAGDQAGQDAAKEGLIEYREDFGAFIESANPNLPKEAVVEELQPHVMTVFAAIDAVVDGDADAFDKLKVAANVMPNTAATLAGGIAEQFGLEG
;
A
#
# COMPACT_ATOMS: atom_id res chain seq x y z
N VAL A 1 -25.75 -5.65 -11.07
CA VAL A 1 -25.62 -7.11 -10.80
C VAL A 1 -24.40 -7.66 -11.51
N GLU A 2 -24.16 -7.30 -12.77
CA GLU A 2 -23.00 -7.77 -13.56
C GLU A 2 -21.63 -7.35 -12.96
N GLU A 3 -21.52 -6.14 -12.39
CA GLU A 3 -20.30 -5.63 -11.74
C GLU A 3 -19.87 -6.38 -10.46
N LEU A 4 -20.82 -6.90 -9.68
CA LEU A 4 -20.53 -7.56 -8.39
C LEU A 4 -20.29 -9.07 -8.55
N GLN A 5 -20.69 -9.65 -9.67
CA GLN A 5 -20.51 -11.08 -9.92
C GLN A 5 -19.02 -11.47 -9.92
N PRO A 6 -18.09 -10.72 -10.57
CA PRO A 6 -16.66 -10.98 -10.42
C PRO A 6 -16.20 -10.97 -8.96
N HIS A 7 -16.61 -9.95 -8.17
CA HIS A 7 -16.21 -9.86 -6.76
C HIS A 7 -16.65 -11.09 -5.98
N VAL A 8 -17.94 -11.46 -6.06
CA VAL A 8 -18.49 -12.63 -5.37
C VAL A 8 -17.74 -13.91 -5.75
N MET A 9 -17.47 -14.13 -7.05
CA MET A 9 -16.76 -15.32 -7.51
C MET A 9 -15.31 -15.36 -7.00
N THR A 10 -14.61 -14.22 -7.03
CA THR A 10 -13.24 -14.12 -6.51
C THR A 10 -13.17 -14.28 -4.99
N VAL A 11 -14.17 -13.79 -4.25
CA VAL A 11 -14.26 -13.97 -2.79
C VAL A 11 -14.49 -15.43 -2.44
N PHE A 12 -15.39 -16.14 -3.13
CA PHE A 12 -15.57 -17.57 -2.89
C PHE A 12 -14.30 -18.37 -3.19
N ALA A 13 -13.62 -18.07 -4.31
CA ALA A 13 -12.35 -18.72 -4.63
C ALA A 13 -11.28 -18.48 -3.55
N ALA A 14 -11.22 -17.26 -2.99
CA ALA A 14 -10.31 -16.95 -1.89
C ALA A 14 -10.68 -17.67 -0.59
N ILE A 15 -11.98 -17.76 -0.26
CA ILE A 15 -12.48 -18.50 0.91
C ILE A 15 -12.12 -19.98 0.79
N ASP A 16 -12.37 -20.59 -0.36
CA ASP A 16 -12.08 -22.01 -0.60
C ASP A 16 -10.57 -22.27 -0.42
N ALA A 17 -9.70 -21.43 -1.00
CA ALA A 17 -8.26 -21.54 -0.86
C ALA A 17 -7.79 -21.39 0.61
N VAL A 18 -8.38 -20.48 1.38
CA VAL A 18 -8.08 -20.36 2.82
C VAL A 18 -8.50 -21.60 3.59
N VAL A 19 -9.69 -22.15 3.30
CA VAL A 19 -10.21 -23.36 3.96
C VAL A 19 -9.35 -24.59 3.64
N ASP A 20 -8.88 -24.69 2.40
CA ASP A 20 -8.05 -25.81 1.93
C ASP A 20 -6.57 -25.65 2.33
N GLY A 21 -6.18 -24.47 2.84
CA GLY A 21 -4.80 -24.17 3.24
C GLY A 21 -3.86 -23.98 2.04
N ASP A 22 -4.41 -23.57 0.90
CA ASP A 22 -3.66 -23.37 -0.33
C ASP A 22 -2.71 -22.16 -0.21
N ALA A 23 -1.48 -22.34 -0.70
CA ALA A 23 -0.46 -21.29 -0.66
C ALA A 23 -0.84 -20.05 -1.52
N ASP A 24 -1.72 -20.21 -2.51
CA ASP A 24 -2.18 -19.11 -3.36
C ASP A 24 -3.40 -18.36 -2.79
N ALA A 25 -3.83 -18.68 -1.56
CA ALA A 25 -4.95 -18.00 -0.89
C ALA A 25 -4.75 -16.48 -0.80
N PHE A 26 -3.52 -16.02 -0.55
CA PHE A 26 -3.21 -14.58 -0.49
C PHE A 26 -3.36 -13.90 -1.84
N ASP A 27 -2.91 -14.54 -2.92
CA ASP A 27 -3.08 -14.03 -4.29
C ASP A 27 -4.56 -13.96 -4.65
N LYS A 28 -5.38 -14.95 -4.25
CA LYS A 28 -6.83 -14.92 -4.49
C LYS A 28 -7.52 -13.82 -3.69
N LEU A 29 -7.14 -13.60 -2.43
CA LEU A 29 -7.64 -12.48 -1.62
C LEU A 29 -7.29 -11.14 -2.26
N LYS A 30 -6.05 -11.00 -2.76
CA LYS A 30 -5.58 -9.84 -3.51
C LYS A 30 -6.44 -9.60 -4.75
N VAL A 31 -6.69 -10.64 -5.56
CA VAL A 31 -7.56 -10.55 -6.74
C VAL A 31 -8.98 -10.12 -6.36
N ALA A 32 -9.54 -10.67 -5.27
CA ALA A 32 -10.87 -10.31 -4.81
C ALA A 32 -10.97 -8.84 -4.35
N ALA A 33 -9.94 -8.35 -3.66
CA ALA A 33 -9.85 -6.95 -3.24
C ALA A 33 -9.75 -6.00 -4.43
N ASN A 34 -8.99 -6.38 -5.47
CA ASN A 34 -8.79 -5.57 -6.68
C ASN A 34 -10.03 -5.45 -7.58
N VAL A 35 -11.14 -6.12 -7.27
CA VAL A 35 -12.43 -5.86 -7.93
C VAL A 35 -13.10 -4.60 -7.39
N MET A 36 -12.85 -4.23 -6.13
CA MET A 36 -13.57 -3.14 -5.45
C MET A 36 -13.32 -1.74 -6.04
N PRO A 37 -12.11 -1.37 -6.53
CA PRO A 37 -11.90 -0.10 -7.21
C PRO A 37 -12.84 0.13 -8.40
N ASN A 38 -13.14 -0.91 -9.20
CA ASN A 38 -14.10 -0.78 -10.32
C ASN A 38 -15.52 -0.50 -9.82
N THR A 39 -15.94 -1.16 -8.75
CA THR A 39 -17.24 -0.88 -8.12
C THR A 39 -17.31 0.56 -7.62
N ALA A 40 -16.23 1.06 -7.00
CA ALA A 40 -16.16 2.45 -6.54
C ALA A 40 -16.23 3.44 -7.72
N ALA A 41 -15.52 3.18 -8.82
CA ALA A 41 -15.56 4.00 -10.04
C ALA A 41 -16.97 4.05 -10.65
N THR A 42 -17.65 2.90 -10.76
CA THR A 42 -19.03 2.82 -11.25
C THR A 42 -20.00 3.63 -10.39
N LEU A 43 -19.86 3.55 -9.06
CA LEU A 43 -20.67 4.34 -8.13
C LEU A 43 -20.37 5.84 -8.27
N ALA A 44 -19.10 6.22 -8.33
CA ALA A 44 -18.67 7.62 -8.48
C ALA A 44 -19.21 8.23 -9.77
N GLY A 45 -19.07 7.54 -10.91
CA GLY A 45 -19.61 7.98 -12.20
C GLY A 45 -21.14 8.12 -12.20
N GLY A 46 -21.84 7.17 -11.58
CA GLY A 46 -23.30 7.23 -11.44
C GLY A 46 -23.77 8.41 -10.57
N ILE A 47 -23.08 8.65 -9.45
CA ILE A 47 -23.37 9.75 -8.53
C ILE A 47 -23.09 11.11 -9.20
N ALA A 48 -21.94 11.26 -9.86
CA ALA A 48 -21.58 12.48 -10.58
C ALA A 48 -22.58 12.79 -11.71
N THR A 49 -23.01 11.76 -12.45
CA THR A 49 -24.04 11.90 -13.49
C THR A 49 -25.39 12.33 -12.90
N GLN A 50 -25.76 11.83 -11.73
CA GLN A 50 -27.01 12.17 -11.06
C GLN A 50 -26.99 13.58 -10.47
N MET A 51 -25.84 14.04 -10.00
CA MET A 51 -25.68 15.30 -9.26
C MET A 51 -24.50 16.14 -9.79
N PRO A 52 -24.54 16.59 -11.05
CA PRO A 52 -23.40 17.25 -11.71
C PRO A 52 -23.03 18.61 -11.08
N GLU A 53 -23.95 19.25 -10.35
CA GLU A 53 -23.71 20.53 -9.68
C GLU A 53 -23.23 20.38 -8.23
N THR A 54 -23.08 19.14 -7.73
CA THR A 54 -22.72 18.87 -6.32
C THR A 54 -21.25 18.52 -6.15
N PHE A 55 -20.65 17.88 -7.14
CA PHE A 55 -19.26 17.46 -7.12
C PHE A 55 -18.53 18.14 -8.26
N ASP A 56 -17.50 18.91 -7.92
CA ASP A 56 -16.57 19.45 -8.91
C ASP A 56 -15.64 18.32 -9.42
N GLY A 57 -15.14 18.47 -10.65
CA GLY A 57 -14.20 17.54 -11.25
C GLY A 57 -14.85 16.43 -12.08
N ASP A 58 -14.00 15.57 -12.65
CA ASP A 58 -14.43 14.39 -13.41
C ASP A 58 -13.91 13.13 -12.72
N PRO A 59 -14.79 12.27 -12.15
CA PRO A 59 -14.37 11.05 -11.48
C PRO A 59 -13.73 10.03 -12.44
N ALA A 60 -13.83 10.22 -13.75
CA ALA A 60 -13.19 9.41 -14.78
C ALA A 60 -11.97 10.10 -15.42
N SER A 61 -11.46 11.19 -14.82
CA SER A 61 -10.25 11.84 -15.32
C SER A 61 -9.00 11.03 -15.01
N ALA A 62 -7.92 11.27 -15.76
CA ALA A 62 -6.63 10.63 -15.50
C ALA A 62 -6.07 10.94 -14.11
N ALA A 63 -6.33 12.14 -13.55
CA ALA A 63 -5.91 12.49 -12.20
C ALA A 63 -6.74 11.74 -11.14
N SER A 64 -8.05 11.63 -11.33
CA SER A 64 -8.96 10.85 -10.47
C SER A 64 -8.62 9.36 -10.48
N ASP A 65 -8.31 8.81 -11.65
CA ASP A 65 -7.89 7.43 -11.85
C ASP A 65 -6.56 7.16 -11.15
N LEU A 66 -5.54 8.02 -11.36
CA LEU A 66 -4.23 7.88 -10.73
C LEU A 66 -4.34 7.92 -9.20
N ARG A 67 -5.10 8.88 -8.66
CA ARG A 67 -5.33 8.99 -7.21
C ARG A 67 -6.00 7.75 -6.65
N SER A 68 -7.05 7.26 -7.32
CA SER A 68 -7.79 6.07 -6.89
C SER A 68 -6.93 4.81 -6.97
N LEU A 69 -6.13 4.66 -8.03
CA LEU A 69 -5.19 3.55 -8.21
C LEU A 69 -4.13 3.52 -7.11
N LEU A 70 -3.45 4.65 -6.86
CA LEU A 70 -2.45 4.75 -5.79
C LEU A 70 -3.08 4.52 -4.41
N THR A 71 -4.30 5.01 -4.19
CA THR A 71 -5.04 4.79 -2.95
C THR A 71 -5.31 3.30 -2.70
N ALA A 72 -5.69 2.56 -3.75
CA ALA A 72 -5.91 1.12 -3.67
C ALA A 72 -4.59 0.37 -3.43
N GLN A 73 -3.56 0.64 -4.22
CA GLN A 73 -2.26 -0.04 -4.15
C GLN A 73 -1.54 0.20 -2.82
N LEU A 74 -1.56 1.41 -2.28
CA LEU A 74 -0.90 1.75 -1.01
C LEU A 74 -1.67 1.20 0.21
N GLN A 75 -3.01 1.14 0.17
CA GLN A 75 -3.76 0.45 1.22
C GLN A 75 -3.52 -1.07 1.17
N GLU A 76 -3.54 -1.65 -0.04
CA GLU A 76 -3.22 -3.06 -0.25
C GLU A 76 -1.82 -3.39 0.28
N HIS A 77 -0.83 -2.53 0.03
CA HIS A 77 0.53 -2.65 0.55
C HIS A 77 0.55 -2.84 2.07
N VAL A 78 -0.17 -1.98 2.82
CA VAL A 78 -0.19 -2.07 4.29
C VAL A 78 -0.81 -3.38 4.77
N TYR A 79 -1.93 -3.80 4.19
CA TYR A 79 -2.57 -5.05 4.58
C TYR A 79 -1.70 -6.28 4.24
N LEU A 80 -1.09 -6.31 3.05
CA LEU A 80 -0.17 -7.38 2.66
C LEU A 80 1.09 -7.41 3.54
N ALA A 81 1.64 -6.25 3.92
CA ALA A 81 2.73 -6.16 4.87
C ALA A 81 2.32 -6.70 6.26
N GLY A 82 1.12 -6.35 6.74
CA GLY A 82 0.57 -6.90 7.98
C GLY A 82 0.39 -8.41 7.94
N ILE A 83 -0.05 -8.97 6.81
CA ILE A 83 -0.16 -10.43 6.59
C ILE A 83 1.22 -11.08 6.62
N ALA A 84 2.23 -10.49 5.96
CA ALA A 84 3.60 -11.01 5.96
C ALA A 84 4.22 -10.98 7.38
N VAL A 85 4.04 -9.89 8.12
CA VAL A 85 4.46 -9.75 9.53
C VAL A 85 3.78 -10.80 10.41
N TYR A 86 2.45 -10.93 10.30
CA TYR A 86 1.70 -11.94 11.04
C TYR A 86 2.19 -13.35 10.70
N SER A 87 2.42 -13.64 9.42
CA SER A 87 2.93 -14.94 8.98
C SER A 87 4.33 -15.20 9.56
N ALA A 88 5.23 -14.21 9.57
CA ALA A 88 6.56 -14.35 10.15
C ALA A 88 6.54 -14.72 11.65
N VAL A 89 5.56 -14.20 12.40
CA VAL A 89 5.46 -14.40 13.86
C VAL A 89 4.64 -15.63 14.22
N ALA A 90 3.49 -15.84 13.58
CA ALA A 90 2.45 -16.76 14.02
C ALA A 90 2.16 -17.91 13.04
N ALA A 91 2.54 -17.78 11.77
CA ALA A 91 2.24 -18.76 10.72
C ALA A 91 3.39 -18.88 9.69
N PRO A 92 4.60 -19.26 10.12
CA PRO A 92 5.83 -19.12 9.32
C PRO A 92 5.80 -19.95 8.02
N ASP A 93 5.04 -21.04 7.98
CA ASP A 93 4.84 -21.85 6.78
C ASP A 93 4.19 -21.06 5.62
N PHE A 94 3.50 -19.95 5.93
CA PHE A 94 2.87 -19.06 4.96
C PHE A 94 3.69 -17.81 4.63
N PHE A 95 4.83 -17.60 5.30
CA PHE A 95 5.60 -16.36 5.16
C PHE A 95 6.07 -16.10 3.73
N ASP A 96 6.65 -17.11 3.07
CA ASP A 96 7.18 -16.95 1.71
C ASP A 96 6.07 -16.62 0.70
N ALA A 97 4.88 -17.21 0.87
CA ALA A 97 3.72 -16.91 0.04
C ALA A 97 3.21 -15.48 0.27
N ALA A 98 3.05 -15.07 1.54
CA ALA A 98 2.64 -13.72 1.91
C ALA A 98 3.63 -12.65 1.42
N ALA A 99 4.94 -12.91 1.58
CA ALA A 99 6.01 -12.03 1.10
C ALA A 99 6.01 -11.93 -0.44
N GLY A 100 5.74 -13.03 -1.14
CA GLY A 100 5.59 -13.04 -2.60
C GLY A 100 4.43 -12.17 -3.07
N THR A 101 3.26 -12.28 -2.44
CA THR A 101 2.10 -11.43 -2.78
C THR A 101 2.37 -9.95 -2.48
N LEU A 102 3.05 -9.63 -1.37
CA LEU A 102 3.50 -8.27 -1.04
C LEU A 102 4.48 -7.71 -2.08
N ASP A 103 5.42 -8.53 -2.54
CA ASP A 103 6.37 -8.11 -3.58
C ASP A 103 5.67 -7.87 -4.93
N GLN A 104 4.64 -8.65 -5.27
CA GLN A 104 3.84 -8.39 -6.46
C GLN A 104 3.14 -7.01 -6.38
N ASN A 105 2.60 -6.63 -5.21
CA ASN A 105 2.08 -5.28 -5.00
C ASN A 105 3.18 -4.20 -5.16
N SER A 106 4.39 -4.48 -4.71
CA SER A 106 5.54 -3.58 -4.90
C SER A 106 5.88 -3.38 -6.38
N GLN A 107 5.82 -4.44 -7.17
CA GLN A 107 5.99 -4.38 -8.62
C GLN A 107 4.85 -3.61 -9.30
N ASP A 108 3.61 -3.79 -8.84
CA ASP A 108 2.45 -3.06 -9.38
C ASP A 108 2.55 -1.55 -9.09
N LEU A 109 3.01 -1.16 -7.90
CA LEU A 109 3.32 0.25 -7.56
C LEU A 109 4.46 0.80 -8.44
N ALA A 110 5.53 0.03 -8.60
CA ALA A 110 6.65 0.43 -9.47
C ALA A 110 6.20 0.61 -10.93
N ALA A 111 5.29 -0.23 -11.43
CA ALA A 111 4.70 -0.10 -12.75
C ALA A 111 3.83 1.17 -12.88
N SER A 112 3.07 1.53 -11.84
CA SER A 112 2.34 2.81 -11.77
C SER A 112 3.30 4.00 -11.88
N ILE A 113 4.43 3.98 -11.16
CA ILE A 113 5.46 5.03 -11.25
C ILE A 113 6.13 5.04 -12.64
N ALA A 114 6.47 3.88 -13.19
CA ALA A 114 7.05 3.75 -14.52
C ALA A 114 6.13 4.29 -15.62
N SER A 115 4.81 4.14 -15.46
CA SER A 115 3.83 4.65 -16.42
C SER A 115 3.85 6.18 -16.56
N VAL A 116 4.34 6.89 -15.53
CA VAL A 116 4.44 8.35 -15.48
C VAL A 116 5.86 8.82 -15.80
N TYR A 117 6.87 8.20 -15.18
CA TYR A 117 8.26 8.67 -15.20
C TYR A 117 9.24 7.78 -16.00
N GLY A 118 8.74 6.70 -16.60
CA GLY A 118 9.51 5.74 -17.39
C GLY A 118 10.18 4.63 -16.57
N ASP A 119 10.60 3.56 -17.26
CA ASP A 119 11.15 2.35 -16.64
C ASP A 119 12.29 2.60 -15.63
N PRO A 120 13.28 3.48 -15.90
CA PRO A 120 14.36 3.72 -14.93
C PRO A 120 13.86 4.26 -13.59
N ALA A 121 12.80 5.09 -13.60
CA ALA A 121 12.20 5.61 -12.38
C ALA A 121 11.43 4.51 -11.64
N GLY A 122 10.71 3.64 -12.36
CA GLY A 122 10.05 2.47 -11.77
C GLY A 122 11.03 1.49 -11.12
N GLU A 123 12.17 1.22 -11.77
CA GLU A 123 13.23 0.36 -11.22
C GLU A 123 13.86 0.96 -9.95
N ALA A 124 14.16 2.27 -9.98
CA ALA A 124 14.69 2.98 -8.81
C ALA A 124 13.68 2.99 -7.65
N PHE A 125 12.40 3.26 -7.94
CA PHE A 125 11.32 3.19 -6.97
C PHE A 125 11.25 1.79 -6.35
N LEU A 126 11.24 0.73 -7.17
CA LEU A 126 11.12 -0.65 -6.69
C LEU A 126 12.28 -1.04 -5.75
N ALA A 127 13.51 -0.62 -6.06
CA ALA A 127 14.66 -0.87 -5.21
C ALA A 127 14.53 -0.20 -3.84
N LEU A 128 14.15 1.08 -3.82
CA LEU A 128 13.90 1.82 -2.57
C LEU A 128 12.72 1.21 -1.79
N TRP A 129 11.62 0.91 -2.47
CA TRP A 129 10.41 0.34 -1.89
C TRP A 129 10.63 -1.06 -1.29
N ARG A 130 11.49 -1.89 -1.88
CA ARG A 130 11.84 -3.17 -1.23
C ARG A 130 12.69 -2.98 0.02
N THR A 131 13.50 -1.93 0.05
CA THR A 131 14.37 -1.65 1.20
C THR A 131 13.57 -1.30 2.45
N HIS A 132 12.51 -0.47 2.36
CA HIS A 132 11.71 -0.13 3.55
C HIS A 132 10.90 -1.32 4.07
N ILE A 133 10.41 -2.20 3.19
CA ILE A 133 9.75 -3.46 3.60
C ILE A 133 10.73 -4.30 4.42
N GLY A 134 11.98 -4.42 3.95
CA GLY A 134 13.05 -5.10 4.67
C GLY A 134 13.21 -4.60 6.11
N PHE A 135 13.23 -3.28 6.32
CA PHE A 135 13.35 -2.72 7.66
C PHE A 135 12.16 -3.06 8.58
N PHE A 136 10.94 -3.15 8.06
CA PHE A 136 9.81 -3.61 8.87
C PHE A 136 9.92 -5.10 9.25
N VAL A 137 10.45 -5.94 8.36
CA VAL A 137 10.74 -7.35 8.65
C VAL A 137 11.87 -7.50 9.68
N ASP A 138 12.94 -6.71 9.54
CA ASP A 138 14.05 -6.67 10.49
C ASP A 138 13.56 -6.22 11.88
N TYR A 139 12.74 -5.16 11.93
CA TYR A 139 12.13 -4.70 13.17
C TYR A 139 11.27 -5.79 13.82
N THR A 140 10.42 -6.46 13.04
CA THR A 140 9.56 -7.56 13.50
C THR A 140 10.39 -8.69 14.10
N THR A 141 11.44 -9.12 13.40
CA THR A 141 12.32 -10.20 13.83
C THR A 141 13.08 -9.82 15.12
N ALA A 142 13.59 -8.59 15.18
CA ALA A 142 14.30 -8.08 16.35
C ALA A 142 13.36 -7.92 17.56
N ARG A 143 12.12 -7.47 17.36
CA ARG A 143 11.08 -7.43 18.40
C ARG A 143 10.78 -8.83 18.94
N ALA A 144 10.54 -9.81 18.06
CA ALA A 144 10.26 -11.19 18.45
C ALA A 144 11.44 -11.85 19.21
N ALA A 145 12.68 -11.47 18.89
CA ALA A 145 13.89 -11.96 19.55
C ALA A 145 14.27 -11.18 20.83
N GLY A 146 13.59 -10.06 21.14
CA GLY A 146 13.99 -9.16 22.23
C GLY A 146 15.32 -8.42 21.97
N ASP A 147 15.73 -8.32 20.71
CA ASP A 147 16.96 -7.62 20.29
C ASP A 147 16.71 -6.12 20.16
N GLN A 148 17.06 -5.37 21.20
CA GLN A 148 16.91 -3.91 21.19
C GLN A 148 17.81 -3.24 20.15
N ALA A 149 19.02 -3.75 19.92
CA ALA A 149 19.95 -3.15 18.97
C ALA A 149 19.45 -3.31 17.54
N GLY A 150 18.92 -4.50 17.19
CA GLY A 150 18.28 -4.74 15.91
C GLY A 150 17.03 -3.87 15.69
N GLN A 151 16.23 -3.67 16.73
CA GLN A 151 15.06 -2.77 16.68
C GLN A 151 15.46 -1.33 16.39
N ASP A 152 16.49 -0.82 17.06
CA ASP A 152 16.96 0.55 16.88
C ASP A 152 17.60 0.74 15.49
N ALA A 153 18.36 -0.25 15.02
CA ALA A 153 18.95 -0.25 13.68
C ALA A 153 17.87 -0.20 12.57
N ALA A 154 16.80 -1.00 12.69
CA ALA A 154 15.71 -0.99 11.72
C ALA A 154 14.95 0.36 11.72
N LYS A 155 14.76 0.97 12.89
CA LYS A 155 14.17 2.32 13.01
C LYS A 155 15.04 3.39 12.37
N GLU A 156 16.36 3.32 12.56
CA GLU A 156 17.31 4.24 11.93
C GLU A 156 17.32 4.06 10.41
N GLY A 157 17.32 2.82 9.92
CA GLY A 157 17.15 2.53 8.49
C GLY A 157 15.88 3.13 7.89
N LEU A 158 14.74 3.11 8.60
CA LEU A 158 13.50 3.76 8.16
C LEU A 158 13.55 5.31 8.23
N ILE A 159 14.40 5.89 9.07
CA ILE A 159 14.68 7.33 9.04
C ILE A 159 15.44 7.66 7.75
N GLU A 160 16.53 6.95 7.49
CA GLU A 160 17.36 7.14 6.28
C GLU A 160 16.56 6.88 5.00
N TYR A 161 15.76 5.81 4.94
CA TYR A 161 14.90 5.50 3.81
C TYR A 161 13.96 6.67 3.47
N ARG A 162 13.36 7.33 4.47
CA ARG A 162 12.45 8.46 4.20
C ARG A 162 13.20 9.62 3.56
N GLU A 163 14.43 9.88 3.99
CA GLU A 163 15.29 10.90 3.39
C GLU A 163 15.61 10.57 1.93
N ASP A 164 16.03 9.33 1.66
CA ASP A 164 16.37 8.86 0.31
C ASP A 164 15.15 8.82 -0.62
N PHE A 165 14.02 8.32 -0.12
CA PHE A 165 12.77 8.26 -0.85
C PHE A 165 12.23 9.67 -1.13
N GLY A 166 12.27 10.57 -0.15
CA GLY A 166 11.90 11.97 -0.34
C GLY A 166 12.77 12.66 -1.41
N ALA A 167 14.08 12.42 -1.38
CA ALA A 167 14.99 12.96 -2.40
C ALA A 167 14.72 12.38 -3.79
N PHE A 168 14.41 11.08 -3.88
CA PHE A 168 14.01 10.44 -5.13
C PHE A 168 12.73 11.08 -5.70
N ILE A 169 11.69 11.23 -4.88
CA ILE A 169 10.42 11.84 -5.30
C ILE A 169 10.62 13.28 -5.75
N GLU A 170 11.34 14.10 -4.99
CA GLU A 170 11.63 15.50 -5.36
C GLU A 170 12.40 15.59 -6.68
N SER A 171 13.35 14.68 -6.92
CA SER A 171 14.12 14.64 -8.17
C SER A 171 13.26 14.37 -9.41
N ALA A 172 12.17 13.59 -9.24
CA ALA A 172 11.21 13.31 -10.30
C ALA A 172 10.13 14.40 -10.40
N ASN A 173 9.74 14.99 -9.27
CA ASN A 173 8.64 15.93 -9.16
C ASN A 173 8.95 17.12 -8.23
N PRO A 174 9.22 18.32 -8.77
CA PRO A 174 9.56 19.49 -7.97
C PRO A 174 8.37 20.05 -7.14
N ASN A 175 7.14 19.59 -7.40
CA ASN A 175 5.96 19.97 -6.60
C ASN A 175 5.83 19.12 -5.33
N LEU A 176 6.71 18.14 -5.14
CA LEU A 176 6.77 17.28 -3.96
C LEU A 176 8.14 17.47 -3.28
N PRO A 177 8.34 18.55 -2.50
CA PRO A 177 9.60 18.80 -1.83
C PRO A 177 9.98 17.65 -0.91
N LYS A 178 11.28 17.34 -0.84
CA LYS A 178 11.79 16.23 -0.05
C LYS A 178 11.26 16.24 1.39
N GLU A 179 11.34 17.38 2.06
CA GLU A 179 10.94 17.51 3.47
C GLU A 179 9.45 17.22 3.67
N ALA A 180 8.60 17.62 2.71
CA ALA A 180 7.16 17.34 2.76
C ALA A 180 6.89 15.84 2.61
N VAL A 181 7.63 15.14 1.75
CA VAL A 181 7.51 13.68 1.59
C VAL A 181 7.97 12.94 2.86
N VAL A 182 9.08 13.38 3.46
CA VAL A 182 9.60 12.80 4.72
C VAL A 182 8.58 12.93 5.85
N GLU A 183 7.96 14.12 5.99
CA GLU A 183 6.94 14.39 7.00
C GLU A 183 5.67 13.56 6.76
N GLU A 184 5.20 13.48 5.52
CA GLU A 184 3.99 12.74 5.13
C GLU A 184 4.11 11.23 5.41
N LEU A 185 5.31 10.65 5.32
CA LEU A 185 5.52 9.22 5.59
C LEU A 185 5.63 8.88 7.08
N GLN A 186 5.85 9.86 7.96
CA GLN A 186 6.05 9.59 9.39
C GLN A 186 4.84 8.91 10.06
N PRO A 187 3.58 9.36 9.87
CA PRO A 187 2.42 8.70 10.46
C PRO A 187 2.27 7.25 9.99
N HIS A 188 2.60 6.96 8.72
CA HIS A 188 2.58 5.59 8.20
C HIS A 188 3.59 4.70 8.94
N VAL A 189 4.85 5.13 9.05
CA VAL A 189 5.88 4.34 9.76
C VAL A 189 5.50 4.08 11.22
N MET A 190 5.00 5.11 11.93
CA MET A 190 4.62 4.96 13.34
C MET A 190 3.42 4.02 13.54
N THR A 191 2.43 4.08 12.65
CA THR A 191 1.24 3.23 12.76
C THR A 191 1.53 1.78 12.37
N VAL A 192 2.43 1.54 11.42
CA VAL A 192 2.91 0.20 11.08
C VAL A 192 3.71 -0.42 12.22
N PHE A 193 4.60 0.34 12.88
CA PHE A 193 5.28 -0.16 14.09
C PHE A 193 4.30 -0.55 15.18
N ALA A 194 3.26 0.26 15.43
CA ALA A 194 2.25 -0.07 16.42
C ALA A 194 1.49 -1.36 16.08
N ALA A 195 1.24 -1.63 14.80
CA ALA A 195 0.63 -2.88 14.35
C ALA A 195 1.58 -4.07 14.51
N ILE A 196 2.87 -3.93 14.14
CA ILE A 196 3.89 -4.97 14.34
C ILE A 196 4.02 -5.32 15.82
N ASP A 197 4.10 -4.31 16.68
CA ASP A 197 4.21 -4.45 18.12
C ASP A 197 3.05 -5.29 18.67
N ALA A 198 1.81 -4.94 18.31
CA ALA A 198 0.63 -5.69 18.72
C ALA A 198 0.61 -7.14 18.19
N VAL A 199 1.10 -7.38 16.97
CA VAL A 199 1.24 -8.76 16.44
C VAL A 199 2.24 -9.56 17.26
N VAL A 200 3.42 -8.99 17.55
CA VAL A 200 4.47 -9.66 18.34
C VAL A 200 4.02 -9.92 19.78
N ASP A 201 3.30 -8.96 20.37
CA ASP A 201 2.80 -9.05 21.74
C ASP A 201 1.55 -9.98 21.85
N GLY A 202 0.97 -10.39 20.72
CA GLY A 202 -0.22 -11.25 20.67
C GLY A 202 -1.51 -10.52 21.04
N ASP A 203 -1.54 -9.21 20.85
CA ASP A 203 -2.66 -8.35 21.21
C ASP A 203 -3.83 -8.49 20.24
N ALA A 204 -5.05 -8.57 20.80
CA ALA A 204 -6.27 -8.73 20.02
C ALA A 204 -6.59 -7.52 19.12
N ASP A 205 -6.02 -6.35 19.41
CA ASP A 205 -6.24 -5.11 18.65
C ASP A 205 -5.24 -4.91 17.50
N ALA A 206 -4.37 -5.90 17.21
CA ALA A 206 -3.41 -5.83 16.11
C ALA A 206 -4.07 -5.49 14.76
N PHE A 207 -5.25 -6.06 14.46
CA PHE A 207 -6.00 -5.77 13.24
C PHE A 207 -6.58 -4.35 13.22
N ASP A 208 -7.01 -3.83 14.37
CA ASP A 208 -7.49 -2.44 14.47
C ASP A 208 -6.34 -1.46 14.23
N LYS A 209 -5.14 -1.74 14.77
CA LYS A 209 -3.94 -0.93 14.52
C LYS A 209 -3.50 -1.02 13.06
N LEU A 210 -3.55 -2.21 12.45
CA LEU A 210 -3.26 -2.39 11.03
C LEU A 210 -4.22 -1.58 10.15
N LYS A 211 -5.52 -1.57 10.49
CA LYS A 211 -6.51 -0.73 9.82
C LYS A 211 -6.20 0.75 9.96
N VAL A 212 -5.76 1.20 11.14
CA VAL A 212 -5.30 2.59 11.34
C VAL A 212 -4.13 2.90 10.41
N ALA A 213 -3.14 2.01 10.31
CA ALA A 213 -2.01 2.19 9.40
C ALA A 213 -2.43 2.25 7.92
N ALA A 214 -3.36 1.39 7.49
CA ALA A 214 -3.89 1.41 6.13
C ALA A 214 -4.62 2.72 5.82
N ASN A 215 -5.37 3.25 6.79
CA ASN A 215 -6.11 4.51 6.63
C ASN A 215 -5.24 5.78 6.55
N VAL A 216 -3.92 5.68 6.80
CA VAL A 216 -2.98 6.77 6.52
C VAL A 216 -2.79 6.93 5.00
N MET A 217 -2.81 5.83 4.27
CA MET A 217 -2.36 5.78 2.88
C MET A 217 -3.19 6.57 1.85
N PRO A 218 -4.51 6.75 2.02
CA PRO A 218 -5.28 7.64 1.13
C PRO A 218 -4.77 9.08 1.09
N ASN A 219 -4.21 9.61 2.18
CA ASN A 219 -3.64 10.96 2.18
C ASN A 219 -2.33 10.99 1.40
N THR A 220 -1.46 10.01 1.61
CA THR A 220 -0.21 9.88 0.85
C THR A 220 -0.47 9.69 -0.64
N ALA A 221 -1.48 8.89 -1.01
CA ALA A 221 -1.91 8.74 -2.39
C ALA A 221 -2.41 10.08 -2.98
N ALA A 222 -3.18 10.86 -2.22
CA ALA A 222 -3.64 12.18 -2.64
C ALA A 222 -2.49 13.16 -2.85
N THR A 223 -1.50 13.17 -1.95
CA THR A 223 -0.29 14.00 -2.07
C THR A 223 0.51 13.64 -3.32
N LEU A 224 0.82 12.35 -3.52
CA LEU A 224 1.59 11.89 -4.68
C LEU A 224 0.84 12.14 -6.00
N ALA A 225 -0.43 11.75 -6.08
CA ALA A 225 -1.23 11.95 -7.28
C ALA A 225 -1.44 13.44 -7.58
N GLY A 226 -1.65 14.27 -6.55
CA GLY A 226 -1.78 15.72 -6.69
C GLY A 226 -0.51 16.36 -7.25
N GLY A 227 0.66 16.02 -6.71
CA GLY A 227 1.93 16.50 -7.23
C GLY A 227 2.18 16.09 -8.69
N ILE A 228 1.86 14.84 -9.05
CA ILE A 228 1.97 14.33 -10.43
C ILE A 228 1.00 15.09 -11.34
N ALA A 229 -0.26 15.23 -10.92
CA ALA A 229 -1.28 15.95 -11.68
C ALA A 229 -0.86 17.41 -11.93
N GLU A 230 -0.32 18.10 -10.93
CA GLU A 230 0.21 19.46 -11.07
C GLU A 230 1.39 19.53 -12.05
N GLN A 231 2.33 18.58 -11.98
CA GLN A 231 3.50 18.56 -12.86
C GLN A 231 3.12 18.42 -14.35
N PHE A 232 2.09 17.65 -14.66
CA PHE A 232 1.67 17.35 -16.03
C PHE A 232 0.39 18.09 -16.46
N GLY A 233 -0.19 18.93 -15.60
CA GLY A 233 -1.42 19.65 -15.88
C GLY A 233 -2.63 18.73 -16.09
N LEU A 234 -2.71 17.64 -15.32
CA LEU A 234 -3.86 16.74 -15.35
C LEU A 234 -5.00 17.36 -14.52
N GLU A 235 -6.15 17.57 -15.16
CA GLU A 235 -7.37 18.05 -14.48
C GLU A 235 -8.19 16.86 -13.98
N GLY A 236 -8.84 17.00 -12.82
CA GLY A 236 -9.62 15.94 -12.19
C GLY A 236 -10.24 16.34 -10.87
#